data_AF-A0A8T3Z339-F1
#
_entry.id   AF-A0A8T3Z339-F1
#
_cell.length_a   1.000
_cell.length_b   1.000
_cell.length_c   1.000
_cell.angle_alpha   90.00
_cell.angle_beta   90.00
_cell.angle_gamma   90.00
#
_symmetry.space_group_name_H-M   'P 1'
#
loop_
_entity.id
_entity.type
_entity.pdbx_description
1 polymer ?
#
loop_
_entity_poly.entity_id
_entity_poly.type
_entity_poly.pdbx_seq_one_letter_code
_entity_poly.pdbx_strand_id
1 'polypeptide(L)'
;LAGIISEGDIMRLLEVHSPHIRLILPSPLDLIELPVRMKYEMDEIAEDMNKAASLLIGEIMTKKVVTITPDADISDAAQLMDTHDVKRLPVMDSQGKMVGIITRGDIIGAMVRG
;
A
#
# COMPACT_ATOMS: atom_id res chain seq x y z
N LEU A 1 -9.46 -9.80 14.78
CA LEU A 1 -8.29 -8.89 14.67
C LEU A 1 -8.54 -8.00 13.47
N ALA A 2 -8.64 -6.68 13.66
CA ALA A 2 -8.72 -5.74 12.54
C ALA A 2 -7.31 -5.23 12.22
N GLY A 3 -6.95 -5.14 10.95
CA GLY A 3 -5.67 -4.62 10.49
C GLY A 3 -5.87 -3.64 9.34
N ILE A 4 -4.84 -2.83 9.08
CA ILE A 4 -4.84 -1.88 7.96
C ILE A 4 -3.79 -2.30 6.95
N ILE A 5 -4.15 -2.18 5.67
CA ILE A 5 -3.23 -2.26 4.54
C ILE A 5 -3.27 -0.90 3.83
N SER A 6 -2.09 -0.33 3.61
CA SER A 6 -1.86 0.86 2.82
C SER A 6 -1.29 0.51 1.45
N GLU A 7 -1.30 1.48 0.53
CA GLU A 7 -0.63 1.34 -0.76
C GLU A 7 0.87 1.04 -0.58
N GLY A 8 1.52 1.64 0.42
CA GLY A 8 2.93 1.34 0.72
C GLY A 8 3.15 -0.11 1.11
N ASP A 9 2.20 -0.71 1.84
CA ASP A 9 2.27 -2.14 2.18
C ASP A 9 2.11 -3.02 0.93
N ILE A 10 1.27 -2.62 -0.01
CA ILE A 10 1.10 -3.29 -1.32
C ILE A 10 2.34 -3.11 -2.19
N MET A 11 2.91 -1.90 -2.24
CA MET A 11 4.07 -1.59 -3.07
C MET A 11 5.32 -2.33 -2.63
N ARG A 12 5.47 -2.62 -1.32
CA ARG A 12 6.54 -3.51 -0.83
C ARG A 12 6.40 -4.96 -1.33
N LEU A 13 5.19 -5.40 -1.70
CA LEU A 13 4.98 -6.68 -2.36
C LEU A 13 5.31 -6.63 -3.85
N LEU A 14 5.27 -5.43 -4.41
CA LEU A 14 5.57 -5.13 -5.80
C LEU A 14 6.97 -4.54 -5.97
N GLU A 15 7.89 -4.71 -5.02
CA GLU A 15 9.33 -4.54 -5.26
C GLU A 15 9.82 -5.65 -6.19
N VAL A 16 9.25 -5.66 -7.40
CA VAL A 16 9.90 -6.12 -8.61
C VAL A 16 11.22 -5.36 -8.64
N HIS A 17 12.33 -6.09 -8.59
CA HIS A 17 13.63 -5.53 -8.91
C HIS A 17 13.46 -4.76 -10.20
N SER A 18 13.40 -3.42 -10.12
CA SER A 18 13.28 -2.60 -11.33
C SER A 18 14.54 -2.91 -12.13
N PRO A 19 14.45 -3.61 -13.27
CA PRO A 19 15.63 -3.86 -14.04
C PRO A 19 16.08 -2.49 -14.51
N HIS A 20 17.36 -2.19 -14.31
CA HIS A 20 17.94 -0.96 -14.82
C HIS A 20 17.63 -0.84 -16.32
N ILE A 21 16.58 -0.10 -16.69
CA ILE A 21 16.36 0.35 -18.06
C ILE A 21 17.41 1.43 -18.27
N ARG A 22 18.65 1.00 -18.46
CA ARG A 22 19.68 1.83 -19.07
C ARG A 22 19.19 2.06 -20.50
N LEU A 23 18.69 3.26 -20.76
CA LEU A 23 18.37 3.78 -22.11
C LEU A 23 19.67 3.98 -22.92
N ILE A 24 20.44 2.91 -23.07
CA ILE A 24 21.62 2.82 -23.91
C ILE A 24 21.21 1.87 -25.03
N LEU A 25 21.35 2.30 -26.29
CA LEU A 25 21.12 1.43 -27.43
C LEU A 25 22.04 0.20 -27.31
N PRO A 26 21.48 -1.02 -27.18
CA PRO A 26 22.27 -2.23 -27.07
C PRO A 26 23.12 -2.43 -28.33
N SER A 27 24.26 -3.11 -28.20
CA SER A 27 25.07 -3.42 -29.37
C SER A 27 24.27 -4.30 -30.36
N PRO A 28 24.62 -4.31 -31.66
CA PRO A 28 23.94 -5.17 -32.63
C PRO A 28 23.91 -6.67 -32.25
N LEU A 29 24.86 -7.14 -31.43
CA LEU A 29 24.88 -8.52 -30.92
C LEU A 29 23.94 -8.73 -29.74
N ASP A 30 23.79 -7.71 -28.86
CA ASP A 30 22.83 -7.76 -27.75
C ASP A 30 21.37 -7.81 -28.26
N LEU A 31 21.10 -7.28 -29.46
CA LEU A 31 19.78 -7.42 -30.11
C LEU A 31 19.41 -8.88 -30.41
N ILE A 32 20.39 -9.76 -30.60
CA ILE A 32 20.16 -11.18 -30.89
C ILE A 32 19.69 -11.91 -29.63
N GLU A 33 20.22 -11.54 -28.46
CA GLU A 33 19.86 -12.13 -27.18
C GLU A 33 18.58 -11.51 -26.59
N LEU A 34 18.16 -10.36 -27.10
CA LEU A 34 17.00 -9.60 -26.61
C LEU A 34 15.72 -10.44 -26.45
N PRO A 35 15.31 -11.29 -27.42
CA PRO A 35 14.11 -12.11 -27.27
C PRO A 35 14.19 -13.11 -26.12
N VAL A 36 15.40 -13.63 -25.88
CA VAL A 36 15.67 -14.60 -24.81
C VAL A 36 15.68 -13.89 -23.46
N ARG A 37 16.37 -12.76 -23.34
CA ARG A 37 16.34 -11.89 -22.14
C ARG A 37 14.94 -11.48 -21.75
N MET A 38 14.16 -10.96 -22.70
CA MET A 38 12.79 -10.53 -22.43
C MET A 38 11.93 -11.70 -21.96
N LYS A 39 12.10 -12.90 -22.52
CA LYS A 39 11.37 -14.09 -22.05
C LYS A 39 11.72 -14.43 -20.60
N TYR A 40 13.02 -14.48 -20.26
CA TYR A 40 13.45 -14.74 -18.88
C TYR A 40 12.90 -13.68 -17.89
N GLU A 41 12.91 -12.41 -18.28
CA GLU A 41 12.34 -11.31 -17.47
C GLU A 41 10.83 -11.47 -17.27
N MET A 42 10.09 -11.88 -18.31
CA MET A 42 8.65 -12.14 -18.19
C MET A 42 8.36 -13.35 -17.28
N ASP A 43 9.17 -14.40 -17.36
CA ASP A 43 9.04 -15.58 -16.50
C ASP A 43 9.30 -15.23 -15.02
N GLU A 44 10.31 -14.41 -14.74
CA GLU A 44 10.63 -13.90 -13.39
C GLU A 44 9.50 -13.02 -12.82
N ILE A 45 9.00 -12.07 -13.61
CA ILE A 45 7.85 -11.23 -13.23
C ILE A 45 6.62 -12.08 -12.95
N ALA A 46 6.35 -13.10 -13.77
CA ALA A 46 5.21 -13.99 -13.56
C ALA A 46 5.33 -14.81 -12.26
N GLU A 47 6.54 -15.25 -11.90
CA GLU A 47 6.78 -15.93 -10.63
C GLU A 47 6.58 -15.01 -9.42
N ASP A 48 7.09 -13.78 -9.48
CA ASP A 48 6.93 -12.78 -8.43
C ASP A 48 5.46 -12.38 -8.26
N MET A 49 4.72 -12.22 -9.36
CA MET A 49 3.27 -11.98 -9.33
C MET A 49 2.51 -13.15 -8.69
N ASN A 50 2.90 -14.41 -8.99
CA ASN A 50 2.30 -15.58 -8.36
C ASN A 50 2.60 -15.65 -6.86
N LYS A 51 3.83 -15.32 -6.44
CA LYS A 51 4.19 -15.20 -5.02
C LYS A 51 3.34 -14.14 -4.33
N ALA A 52 3.27 -12.93 -4.89
CA ALA A 52 2.46 -11.84 -4.33
C ALA A 52 0.97 -12.21 -4.23
N ALA A 53 0.43 -12.93 -5.22
CA ALA A 53 -0.95 -13.41 -5.21
C ALA A 53 -1.24 -14.48 -4.14
N SER A 54 -0.22 -15.17 -3.64
CA SER A 54 -0.34 -16.23 -2.63
C SER A 54 -0.23 -15.73 -1.18
N LEU A 55 0.13 -14.46 -0.96
CA LEU A 55 0.31 -13.89 0.38
C LEU A 55 -1.02 -13.68 1.09
N LEU A 56 -1.08 -14.06 2.37
CA LEU A 56 -2.28 -13.84 3.16
C LEU A 56 -2.32 -12.39 3.65
N ILE A 57 -3.49 -11.75 3.55
CA ILE A 57 -3.74 -10.40 4.07
C ILE A 57 -3.27 -10.24 5.54
N GLY A 58 -3.47 -11.29 6.36
CA GLY A 58 -3.06 -11.29 7.76
C GLY A 58 -1.55 -11.26 8.00
N GLU A 59 -0.74 -11.57 6.99
CA GLU A 59 0.73 -11.55 7.03
C GLU A 59 1.28 -10.17 6.70
N ILE A 60 0.58 -9.42 5.84
CA ILE A 60 1.01 -8.11 5.33
C ILE A 60 0.34 -6.92 6.04
N MET A 61 -0.80 -7.15 6.71
CA MET A 61 -1.51 -6.07 7.39
C MET A 61 -0.76 -5.56 8.62
N THR A 62 -0.83 -4.26 8.85
CA THR A 62 -0.43 -3.67 10.13
C THR A 62 -1.42 -4.12 11.21
N LYS A 63 -0.92 -4.84 12.21
CA LYS A 63 -1.73 -5.43 13.31
C LYS A 63 -2.00 -4.46 14.46
N LYS A 64 -1.07 -3.53 14.71
CA LYS A 64 -1.19 -2.50 15.74
C LYS A 64 -1.72 -1.22 15.11
N VAL A 65 -3.03 -1.16 14.96
CA VAL A 65 -3.72 -0.04 14.32
C VAL A 65 -4.09 1.02 15.34
N VAL A 66 -3.81 2.27 15.02
CA VAL A 66 -4.34 3.44 15.75
C VAL A 66 -5.78 3.62 15.30
N THR A 67 -6.70 3.69 16.26
CA THR A 67 -8.14 3.78 16.00
C THR A 67 -8.71 5.04 16.64
N ILE A 68 -9.89 5.44 16.20
CA ILE A 68 -10.64 6.55 16.78
C ILE A 68 -12.09 6.15 17.03
N THR A 69 -12.76 6.82 17.96
CA THR A 69 -14.17 6.59 18.26
C THR A 69 -15.07 7.49 17.40
N PRO A 70 -16.33 7.10 17.14
CA PRO A 70 -17.25 7.89 16.30
C PRO A 70 -17.69 9.23 16.90
N ASP A 71 -17.48 9.42 18.21
CA ASP A 71 -17.79 10.61 18.99
C ASP A 71 -16.60 11.59 19.12
N ALA A 72 -15.43 11.25 18.59
CA ALA A 72 -14.25 12.11 18.64
C ALA A 72 -14.31 13.26 17.62
N ASP A 73 -13.66 14.37 17.93
CA ASP A 73 -13.62 15.54 17.06
C ASP A 73 -12.69 15.33 15.85
N ILE A 74 -12.98 16.05 14.77
CA ILE A 74 -12.14 16.04 13.55
C ILE A 74 -10.70 16.47 13.86
N SER A 75 -10.50 17.38 14.82
CA SER A 75 -9.17 17.81 15.28
C SER A 75 -8.39 16.66 15.90
N ASP A 76 -9.06 15.80 16.67
CA ASP A 76 -8.42 14.64 17.31
C ASP A 76 -8.00 13.62 16.27
N ALA A 77 -8.83 13.40 15.24
CA ALA A 77 -8.49 12.56 14.10
C ALA A 77 -7.25 13.10 13.37
N ALA A 78 -7.21 14.41 13.10
CA ALA A 78 -6.07 15.05 12.44
C ALA A 78 -4.79 14.92 13.30
N GLN A 79 -4.89 15.17 14.60
CA GLN A 79 -3.76 15.07 15.53
C GLN A 79 -3.25 13.63 15.65
N LEU A 80 -4.14 12.63 15.74
CA LEU A 80 -3.76 11.22 15.77
C LEU A 80 -3.06 10.78 14.49
N MET A 81 -3.58 11.21 13.33
CA MET A 81 -2.98 10.93 12.02
C MET A 81 -1.59 11.54 11.90
N ASP A 82 -1.38 12.75 12.39
CA ASP A 82 -0.09 13.43 12.37
C ASP A 82 0.91 12.79 13.35
N THR A 83 0.48 12.59 14.60
CA THR A 83 1.33 12.04 15.67
C THR A 83 1.84 10.63 15.37
N HIS A 84 1.02 9.80 14.72
CA HIS A 84 1.37 8.41 14.43
C HIS A 84 1.83 8.18 12.99
N ASP A 85 1.98 9.24 12.19
CA ASP A 85 2.30 9.19 10.76
C ASP A 85 1.40 8.21 9.98
N VAL A 86 0.09 8.25 10.25
CA VAL A 86 -0.91 7.42 9.57
C VAL A 86 -1.84 8.27 8.70
N LYS A 87 -2.19 7.72 7.54
CA LYS A 87 -3.03 8.43 6.55
C LYS A 87 -4.53 8.16 6.72
N ARG A 88 -4.88 7.17 7.55
CA ARG A 88 -6.23 6.67 7.75
C ARG A 88 -6.38 6.10 9.16
N LEU A 89 -7.57 6.23 9.73
CA LEU A 89 -7.94 5.69 11.03
C LEU A 89 -9.20 4.83 10.89
N PRO A 90 -9.21 3.60 11.39
CA PRO A 90 -10.45 2.85 11.58
C PRO A 90 -11.25 3.49 12.70
N VAL A 91 -12.54 3.65 12.46
CA VAL A 91 -13.50 4.15 13.45
C VAL A 91 -14.10 2.93 14.15
N MET A 92 -13.92 2.86 15.46
CA MET A 92 -14.34 1.73 16.29
C MET A 92 -15.39 2.22 17.30
N ASP A 93 -16.49 1.49 17.44
CA ASP A 93 -17.47 1.77 18.49
C ASP A 93 -16.98 1.33 19.88
N SER A 94 -17.75 1.65 20.91
CA SER A 94 -17.46 1.29 22.30
C SER A 94 -17.42 -0.22 22.57
N GLN A 95 -17.96 -1.04 21.67
CA GLN A 95 -17.95 -2.49 21.74
C GLN A 95 -16.76 -3.10 20.97
N GLY A 96 -15.88 -2.26 20.41
CA GLY A 96 -14.73 -2.70 19.63
C GLY A 96 -15.09 -3.20 18.23
N LYS A 97 -16.25 -2.82 17.70
CA LYS A 97 -16.62 -3.12 16.31
C LYS A 97 -16.21 -1.96 15.39
N MET A 98 -15.64 -2.30 14.23
CA MET A 98 -15.36 -1.32 13.18
C MET A 98 -16.67 -0.82 12.57
N VAL A 99 -16.91 0.47 12.67
CA VAL A 99 -18.09 1.14 12.09
C VAL A 99 -17.76 1.96 10.83
N GLY A 100 -16.48 2.22 10.58
CA GLY A 100 -16.04 2.93 9.37
C GLY A 100 -14.53 3.14 9.30
N ILE A 101 -14.10 3.91 8.30
CA ILE A 101 -12.71 4.36 8.11
C ILE A 101 -12.77 5.84 7.73
N ILE A 102 -11.89 6.65 8.33
CA ILE A 102 -11.69 8.05 7.96
C ILE A 102 -10.27 8.26 7.42
N THR A 103 -10.13 9.10 6.39
CA THR A 103 -8.86 9.42 5.74
C THR A 103 -8.53 10.91 5.88
N ARG A 104 -7.26 11.28 5.62
CA ARG A 104 -6.87 12.71 5.54
C ARG A 104 -7.72 13.49 4.53
N GLY A 105 -8.14 12.86 3.42
CA GLY A 105 -8.98 13.49 2.40
C GLY A 105 -10.38 13.84 2.92
N ASP A 106 -10.95 12.99 3.78
CA ASP A 106 -12.25 13.24 4.39
C ASP A 106 -12.19 14.44 5.35
N ILE A 107 -11.12 14.54 6.14
CA ILE A 107 -10.86 15.67 7.04
C ILE A 107 -10.80 16.98 6.25
N ILE A 108 -9.95 17.04 5.22
CA ILE A 108 -9.82 18.24 4.36
C ILE A 108 -11.17 18.56 3.70
N GLY A 109 -11.86 17.54 3.18
CA GLY A 109 -13.16 17.72 2.55
C GLY A 109 -14.22 18.27 3.50
N ALA A 110 -14.22 17.86 4.77
CA ALA A 110 -15.12 18.37 5.79
C ALA A 110 -14.82 19.85 6.13
N MET A 111 -13.53 20.22 6.24
CA MET A 111 -13.11 21.60 6.54
C MET A 111 -13.45 22.59 5.42
N VAL A 112 -13.53 22.14 4.17
CA VAL A 112 -13.86 23.00 3.01
C VAL A 112 -15.37 23.13 2.80
N ARG A 113 -16.16 22.14 3.25
CA ARG A 113 -17.63 22.13 3.10
C ARG A 113 -18.38 22.71 4.29
N GLY A 114 -17.72 22.83 5.45
CA GLY A 114 -18.22 23.55 6.63
C GLY A 114 -17.89 25.03 6.56
#